data_AF-A0A4R4JG32-F1
#
_entry.id   AF-A0A4R4JG32-F1
#
_cell.length_a   1.000
_cell.length_b   1.000
_cell.length_c   1.000
_cell.angle_alpha   90.00
_cell.angle_beta   90.00
_cell.angle_gamma   90.00
#
_symmetry.space_group_name_H-M   'P 1'
#
loop_
_entity.id
_entity.type
_entity.pdbx_description
1 polymer ?
#
loop_
_entity_poly.entity_id
_entity_poly.type
_entity_poly.pdbx_seq_one_letter_code
_entity_poly.pdbx_strand_id
1 'polypeptide(L)' 'MDICSGCHDPLHDSVVAEVEGKIYKSCPSCSVAMGQHVFYRYKDFDMKEMGNGRYIVQSCCPGCCVKDGHKPEVCFTC' A
#
# COMPACT_ATOMS: atom_id res chain seq x y z
N MET A 1 0.66 -3.17 19.62
CA MET A 1 1.71 -2.56 18.77
C MET A 1 1.49 -3.14 17.38
N ASP A 2 1.07 -2.32 16.43
CA ASP A 2 0.88 -2.75 15.04
C ASP A 2 2.24 -2.68 14.34
N ILE A 3 3.16 -3.57 14.72
CA ILE A 3 4.52 -3.69 14.19
C ILE A 3 4.54 -4.88 13.23
N CYS A 4 5.21 -4.72 12.09
CA CYS A 4 5.35 -5.79 11.11
C CYS A 4 6.29 -6.89 11.64
N SER A 5 5.85 -8.15 11.60
CA SER A 5 6.67 -9.28 12.07
C SER A 5 7.90 -9.57 11.19
N GLY A 6 7.90 -9.15 9.91
CA GLY A 6 9.03 -9.33 8.99
C GLY A 6 10.12 -8.28 9.12
N CYS A 7 9.77 -7.00 9.00
CA CYS A 7 10.73 -5.88 8.99
C CYS A 7 10.80 -5.07 10.30
N HIS A 8 9.92 -5.33 11.29
CA HIS A 8 9.82 -4.59 12.56
C HIS A 8 9.43 -3.10 12.44
N ASP A 9 9.06 -2.64 11.26
CA ASP A 9 8.55 -1.29 11.04
C ASP A 9 7.04 -1.20 11.35
N PRO A 10 6.50 0.00 11.60
CA PRO A 10 5.09 0.18 11.89
C PRO A 10 4.18 -0.18 10.70
N LEU A 11 3.11 -0.93 10.95
CA LEU A 11 2.12 -1.34 9.94
C LEU A 11 1.17 -0.20 9.53
N HIS A 12 1.07 0.86 10.32
CA HIS A 12 0.24 2.03 10.02
C HIS A 12 0.87 2.98 9.00
N ASP A 13 2.18 2.87 8.77
CA ASP A 13 2.88 3.64 7.77
C ASP A 13 2.99 2.86 6.45
N SER A 14 2.76 3.56 5.34
CA SER A 14 3.01 2.99 4.02
C SER A 14 4.50 2.94 3.74
N VAL A 15 4.98 1.77 3.34
CA VAL A 15 6.36 1.53 2.93
C VAL A 15 6.40 1.37 1.41
N VAL A 16 7.47 1.85 0.78
CA VAL A 16 7.72 1.67 -0.66
C VAL A 16 8.89 0.71 -0.82
N ALA A 17 8.74 -0.26 -1.71
CA ALA A 17 9.77 -1.24 -2.01
C ALA A 17 10.00 -1.32 -3.53
N GLU A 18 11.25 -1.49 -3.93
CA GLU A 18 11.63 -1.74 -5.33
C GLU A 18 12.11 -3.18 -5.47
N VAL A 19 11.46 -3.95 -6.35
CA VAL A 19 11.79 -5.36 -6.62
C VAL A 19 11.86 -5.53 -8.13
N GLU A 20 13.00 -6.02 -8.64
CA GLU A 20 13.24 -6.20 -10.09
C GLU A 20 12.96 -4.93 -10.95
N GLY A 21 13.30 -3.75 -10.43
CA GLY A 21 13.05 -2.47 -11.12
C GLY A 21 11.58 -2.04 -11.16
N LYS A 22 10.69 -2.72 -10.41
CA LYS A 22 9.28 -2.35 -10.26
C LYS A 22 9.05 -1.78 -8.86
N ILE A 23 8.26 -0.73 -8.78
CA ILE A 23 7.91 -0.06 -7.53
C ILE A 23 6.62 -0.65 -6.97
N TYR A 24 6.65 -0.97 -5.69
CA TYR A 24 5.54 -1.49 -4.91
C TYR A 24 5.33 -0.59 -3.69
N LYS A 25 4.09 -0.56 -3.20
CA LYS A 25 3.74 0.18 -1.99
C LYS A 25 2.89 -0.69 -1.08
N SER A 26 3.14 -0.63 0.22
CA SER A 26 2.34 -1.34 1.20
C SER A 26 1.05 -0.57 1.51
N CYS A 27 -0.04 -1.31 1.73
CA CYS A 27 -1.28 -0.72 2.24
C CYS A 27 -1.35 -0.88 3.76
N PRO A 28 -1.41 0.20 4.55
CA PRO A 28 -1.47 0.13 6.00
C PRO A 28 -2.64 -0.70 6.52
N SER A 29 -3.85 -0.50 5.99
CA SER A 29 -5.03 -1.24 6.44
C SER A 29 -4.93 -2.75 6.17
N CYS A 30 -4.46 -3.14 4.98
CA CYS A 30 -4.21 -4.56 4.68
C CYS A 30 -3.07 -5.13 5.53
N SER A 31 -2.06 -4.31 5.79
CA SER A 31 -0.88 -4.71 6.55
C SER A 31 -1.22 -4.96 8.02
N VAL A 32 -1.99 -4.07 8.65
CA VAL A 32 -2.52 -4.25 10.01
C VAL A 32 -3.40 -5.50 10.10
N ALA A 33 -4.27 -5.73 9.11
CA ALA A 33 -5.14 -6.90 9.10
C ALA A 33 -4.38 -8.24 8.98
N MET A 34 -3.23 -8.25 8.32
CA MET A 34 -2.39 -9.45 8.16
C MET A 34 -1.25 -9.56 9.18
N GLY A 35 -0.94 -8.49 9.93
CA GLY A 35 0.21 -8.44 10.84
C GLY A 35 1.58 -8.35 10.15
N GLN A 36 1.59 -8.05 8.84
CA GLN A 36 2.76 -7.98 7.97
C GLN A 36 2.54 -6.92 6.90
N HIS A 37 3.59 -6.27 6.39
CA HIS A 37 3.43 -5.35 5.26
C HIS A 37 2.98 -6.08 4.01
N VAL A 38 1.82 -5.70 3.50
CA VAL A 38 1.23 -6.26 2.27
C VAL A 38 1.47 -5.30 1.12
N PHE A 39 2.24 -5.74 0.13
CA PHE A 39 2.66 -4.91 -1.00
C PHE A 39 1.81 -5.16 -2.24
N TYR A 40 1.40 -4.05 -2.87
CA TYR A 40 0.74 -4.01 -4.16
C TYR A 40 1.58 -3.19 -5.13
N ARG A 41 1.33 -3.30 -6.44
CA ARG A 41 2.08 -2.49 -7.41
C ARG A 41 1.75 -1.02 -7.17
N TYR A 42 2.76 -0.16 -7.21
CA TYR A 42 2.58 1.28 -6.98
C TYR A 42 1.55 1.89 -7.94
N LYS A 43 1.55 1.43 -9.20
CA LYS A 43 0.60 1.87 -10.25
C LYS A 43 -0.86 1.45 -10.00
N ASP A 44 -1.09 0.46 -9.14
CA ASP A 44 -2.44 0.01 -8.81
C ASP A 44 -3.04 0.93 -7.74
N PHE A 45 -2.27 1.80 -7.08
CA PHE A 45 -2.82 2.81 -6.17
C PHE A 45 -3.42 3.97 -6.95
N ASP A 46 -4.60 4.41 -6.52
CA ASP A 46 -5.21 5.60 -7.09
C ASP A 46 -4.36 6.84 -6.81
N MET A 47 -4.31 7.71 -7.81
CA MET A 47 -3.72 9.03 -7.68
C MET A 47 -4.80 10.05 -7.37
N LYS A 48 -4.61 10.79 -6.29
CA LYS A 48 -5.46 11.93 -5.94
C LYS A 48 -4.86 13.20 -6.51
N GLU A 49 -5.65 13.92 -7.31
CA GLU A 49 -5.31 15.28 -7.71
C GLU A 49 -5.46 16.23 -6.52
N MET A 50 -4.45 17.07 -6.28
CA MET A 50 -4.41 18.02 -5.17
C MET A 50 -5.03 19.39 -5.51
N GLY A 51 -5.67 19.54 -6.67
CA GLY A 51 -6.32 20.79 -7.11
C GLY A 51 -5.36 21.88 -7.65
N ASN A 52 -4.07 21.57 -7.75
CA ASN A 52 -3.04 22.42 -8.37
C ASN A 52 -2.33 21.71 -9.54
N GLY A 53 -2.97 20.69 -10.12
CA GLY A 53 -2.39 19.83 -11.16
C GLY A 53 -1.33 18.84 -10.67
N ARG A 54 -1.01 18.79 -9.37
CA ARG A 54 -0.13 17.76 -8.80
C ARG A 54 -0.95 16.55 -8.37
N TYR A 55 -0.41 15.37 -8.66
CA TYR A 55 -0.99 14.08 -8.28
C TYR A 55 -0.17 13.46 -7.15
N ILE A 56 -0.84 12.97 -6.11
CA ILE A 56 -0.21 12.15 -5.08
C ILE A 56 -0.82 10.75 -5.08
N VAL A 57 0.02 9.72 -4.96
CA VAL A 57 -0.46 8.36 -4.74
C VAL A 57 -1.06 8.27 -3.34
N GLN A 58 -2.27 7.74 -3.24
CA GLN A 58 -2.92 7.55 -1.96
C GLN A 58 -2.17 6.54 -1.08
N SER A 59 -2.25 6.71 0.23
CA SER A 59 -1.65 5.78 1.22
C SER A 59 -2.54 4.58 1.53
N CYS A 60 -3.53 4.30 0.67
CA CYS A 60 -4.49 3.21 0.79
C CYS A 60 -4.66 2.54 -0.57
N CYS A 61 -4.79 1.21 -0.60
CA CYS A 61 -5.02 0.51 -1.86
C CYS A 61 -6.46 0.74 -2.36
N PRO A 62 -6.75 0.52 -3.66
CA PRO A 62 -8.08 0.72 -4.23
C PRO A 62 -9.19 -0.06 -3.51
N GLY A 63 -8.91 -1.29 -3.06
CA GLY A 63 -9.91 -2.07 -2.33
C GLY A 63 -10.25 -1.51 -0.94
N CYS A 64 -9.36 -0.69 -0.36
CA CYS A 64 -9.62 0.01 0.90
C CYS A 64 -10.20 1.42 0.69
N CYS A 65 -9.84 2.10 -0.40
CA CYS A 65 -10.23 3.47 -0.66
C CYS A 65 -11.42 3.65 -1.62
N VAL A 66 -11.72 2.64 -2.43
CA VAL A 66 -12.84 2.64 -3.37
C VAL A 66 -13.88 1.61 -2.93
N LYS A 67 -15.16 2.02 -2.95
CA LYS A 67 -16.31 1.22 -2.52
C LYS A 67 -16.64 0.01 -3.40
N ASP A 68 -15.89 -0.23 -4.48
CA ASP A 68 -16.08 -1.38 -5.36
C ASP A 68 -15.60 -2.71 -4.72
N GLY A 69 -14.84 -2.65 -3.61
CA GLY A 69 -14.39 -3.84 -2.88
C GLY A 69 -13.35 -4.68 -3.61
N HIS A 70 -12.91 -4.26 -4.80
CA HIS A 70 -11.89 -4.95 -5.57
C HIS A 70 -10.50 -4.65 -5.00
N LYS A 71 -9.98 -5.58 -4.19
CA LYS A 71 -8.60 -5.52 -3.71
C LYS A 71 -7.66 -5.92 -4.85
N PRO A 72 -6.61 -5.14 -5.16
CA PRO A 72 -5.59 -5.57 -6.11
C PRO A 72 -4.92 -6.86 -5.61
N GLU A 73 -4.33 -7.62 -6.54
CA GLU A 73 -3.57 -8.83 -6.19
C GLU A 73 -2.36 -8.47 -5.33
N VAL A 74 -2.25 -9.14 -4.18
CA VAL A 74 -1.07 -9.03 -3.32
C VAL A 74 0.14 -9.52 -4.11
N CYS A 75 1.16 -8.68 -4.22
CA CYS A 75 2.38 -9.04 -4.93
C CYS A 75 3.33 -9.82 -4.03
N PHE A 76 3.54 -9.35 -2.79
CA PHE A 76 4.32 -10.04 -1.77
C PHE A 76 4.04 -9.44 -0.38
N THR A 77 4.51 -10.13 0.65
CA THR A 77 4.59 -9.64 2.03
C THR A 77 6.05 -9.50 2.45
N CYS A 78 6.30 -8.69 3.49
CA CYS A 78 7.59 -8.74 4.19
C CYS A 78 7.87 -10.12 4.79
#